data_AF-A0A2V8R0B9-F1
#
_entry.id   AF-A0A2V8R0B9-F1
#
_cell.length_a   1.000
_cell.length_b   1.000
_cell.length_c   1.000
_cell.angle_alpha   90.00
_cell.angle_beta   90.00
_cell.angle_gamma   90.00
#
_symmetry.space_group_name_H-M   'P 1'
#
loop_
_entity.id
_entity.type
_entity.pdbx_description
1 polymer ?
#
loop_
_entity_poly.entity_id
_entity_poly.type
_entity_poly.pdbx_seq_one_letter_code
_entity_poly.pdbx_strand_id
1 'polypeptide(L)'
;MQANRRLTNGVQFQTSYTLSSARDNGQSSTTFTSTNLPFNAFDQTGEWGASNFDRRHKFVASVVYNPKLFGEAGSKVGRTIFNGFTIAPIFTAYSGAPVTGTQSGSASTAAPPAGFGANTAGGVNGSGGATRFALAERNAFHMPRIINTDLRVSRRF
;
A
#
# COMPACT_ATOMS: atom_id res chain seq x y z
N MET A 1 0.48 -17.34 1.51
CA MET A 1 1.09 -18.35 2.43
C MET A 1 0.76 -17.98 3.86
N GLN A 2 0.60 -18.98 4.73
CA GLN A 2 0.30 -18.74 6.14
C GLN A 2 0.98 -19.78 7.03
N ALA A 3 1.41 -19.34 8.22
CA ALA A 3 1.95 -20.19 9.27
C ALA A 3 1.21 -19.86 10.57
N ASN A 4 0.79 -20.87 11.30
CA ASN A 4 0.07 -20.70 12.55
C ASN A 4 0.54 -21.74 13.56
N ARG A 5 0.74 -21.31 14.80
CA ARG A 5 0.96 -22.18 15.95
C ARG A 5 0.04 -21.73 17.07
N ARG A 6 -0.80 -22.66 17.55
CA ARG A 6 -1.63 -22.44 18.75
C ARG A 6 -0.78 -22.30 20.01
N LEU A 7 -1.33 -21.64 21.03
CA LEU A 7 -0.66 -21.40 22.31
C LEU A 7 -0.08 -22.70 22.90
N THR A 8 1.24 -22.82 22.85
CA THR A 8 1.98 -23.98 23.37
C THR A 8 3.18 -23.45 24.14
N ASN A 9 3.37 -23.92 25.38
CA ASN A 9 4.46 -23.46 26.27
C ASN A 9 4.53 -21.92 26.41
N GLY A 10 3.37 -21.26 26.42
CA GLY A 10 3.27 -19.80 26.57
C GLY A 10 3.54 -19.00 25.30
N VAL A 11 3.65 -19.61 24.12
CA VAL A 11 3.79 -18.87 22.85
C VAL A 11 2.72 -19.30 21.86
N GLN A 12 2.03 -18.32 21.27
CA GLN A 12 1.17 -18.46 20.10
C GLN A 12 1.66 -17.48 19.03
N PHE A 13 1.62 -17.89 17.76
CA PHE A 13 1.87 -16.95 16.68
C PHE A 13 1.07 -17.30 15.43
N GLN A 14 0.78 -16.26 14.65
CA GLN A 14 0.19 -16.37 13.33
C GLN A 14 0.88 -15.40 12.40
N THR A 15 1.32 -15.91 11.26
CA THR A 15 1.97 -15.12 10.21
C THR A 15 1.31 -15.40 8.87
N SER A 16 1.07 -14.37 8.08
CA SER A 16 0.53 -14.47 6.73
C SER A 16 1.30 -13.58 5.78
N TYR A 17 1.47 -14.08 4.56
CA TYR A 17 2.02 -13.35 3.43
C TYR A 17 1.11 -13.52 2.23
N THR A 18 0.67 -12.40 1.68
CA THR A 18 -0.18 -12.35 0.49
C THR A 18 0.58 -11.61 -0.61
N LEU A 19 0.69 -12.29 -1.75
CA LEU A 19 1.12 -11.72 -3.03
C LEU A 19 -0.13 -11.56 -3.90
N SER A 20 -0.45 -10.34 -4.31
CA SER A 20 -1.61 -10.04 -5.16
C SER A 20 -1.22 -9.15 -6.33
N SER A 21 -2.02 -9.19 -7.40
CA SER A 21 -1.86 -8.34 -8.57
C SER A 21 -3.23 -7.84 -9.00
N ALA A 22 -3.42 -6.53 -9.01
CA ALA A 22 -4.59 -5.89 -9.58
C ALA A 22 -4.18 -4.98 -10.74
N ARG A 23 -4.86 -5.11 -11.88
CA ARG A 23 -4.71 -4.24 -13.05
C ARG A 23 -6.08 -3.74 -13.48
N ASP A 24 -6.14 -2.50 -13.92
CA ASP A 24 -7.35 -1.88 -14.45
C ASP A 24 -6.99 -0.89 -15.58
N ASN A 25 -7.99 -0.25 -16.19
CA ASN A 25 -7.85 0.69 -17.30
C ASN A 25 -8.29 2.13 -16.93
N GLY A 26 -8.31 2.48 -15.64
CA GLY A 26 -8.67 3.83 -15.21
C GLY A 26 -9.69 3.85 -14.08
N GLN A 27 -9.68 2.83 -13.23
CA GLN A 27 -10.64 2.71 -12.14
C GLN A 27 -10.38 3.80 -11.09
N SER A 28 -11.24 4.82 -11.09
CA SER A 28 -11.24 5.93 -10.13
C SER A 28 -12.29 5.68 -9.05
N SER A 29 -11.92 5.77 -7.77
CA SER A 29 -12.88 5.89 -6.65
C SER A 29 -12.91 7.33 -6.19
N THR A 30 -13.72 8.14 -6.87
CA THR A 30 -13.94 9.55 -6.55
C THR A 30 -15.41 9.80 -6.24
N THR A 31 -15.67 10.68 -5.29
CA THR A 31 -17.03 11.07 -4.88
C THR A 31 -17.72 12.00 -5.89
N PHE A 32 -16.97 12.53 -6.86
CA PHE A 32 -17.47 13.37 -7.95
C PHE A 32 -16.95 12.87 -9.30
N THR A 33 -17.54 13.37 -10.38
CA THR A 33 -17.11 13.07 -11.76
C THR A 33 -15.63 13.42 -11.95
N SER A 34 -14.81 12.40 -12.19
CA SER A 34 -13.44 12.60 -12.68
C SER A 34 -13.51 12.93 -14.15
N THR A 35 -13.30 14.20 -14.47
CA THR A 35 -13.08 14.65 -15.85
C THR A 35 -11.69 14.18 -16.29
N ASN A 36 -11.55 13.74 -17.56
CA ASN A 36 -10.25 13.49 -18.20
C ASN A 36 -9.43 12.29 -17.71
N LEU A 37 -10.10 11.13 -17.53
CA LEU A 37 -9.47 9.87 -17.10
C LEU A 37 -8.45 9.26 -18.09
N PRO A 38 -8.78 9.04 -19.39
CA PRO A 38 -7.83 8.46 -20.33
C PRO A 38 -6.81 9.49 -20.83
N PHE A 39 -5.58 9.05 -21.07
CA PHE A 39 -4.55 9.85 -21.74
C PHE A 39 -4.94 10.08 -23.20
N ASN A 40 -5.26 9.01 -23.93
CA ASN A 40 -5.76 9.04 -25.29
C ASN A 40 -7.22 8.55 -25.33
N ALA A 41 -8.17 9.44 -25.63
CA ALA A 41 -9.58 9.08 -25.70
C ALA A 41 -9.92 8.17 -26.90
N PHE A 42 -9.11 8.23 -27.96
CA PHE A 42 -9.31 7.43 -29.18
C PHE A 42 -8.67 6.04 -29.11
N ASP A 43 -7.76 5.81 -28.15
CA ASP A 43 -7.12 4.52 -27.92
C ASP A 43 -6.86 4.29 -26.42
N GLN A 44 -7.68 3.43 -25.83
CA GLN A 44 -7.61 3.09 -24.40
C GLN A 44 -6.72 1.87 -24.12
N THR A 45 -6.10 1.25 -25.13
CA THR A 45 -5.22 0.10 -24.92
C THR A 45 -4.03 0.46 -24.02
N GLY A 46 -3.52 1.70 -24.16
CA GLY A 46 -2.46 2.28 -23.32
C GLY A 46 -2.89 2.69 -21.90
N GLU A 47 -4.15 2.50 -21.51
CA GLU A 47 -4.64 2.79 -20.16
C GLU A 47 -4.52 1.60 -19.22
N TRP A 48 -4.19 0.40 -19.68
CA TRP A 48 -3.98 -0.72 -18.78
C TRP A 48 -2.73 -0.52 -17.93
N GLY A 49 -2.88 -0.61 -16.61
CA GLY A 49 -1.80 -0.42 -15.65
C GLY A 49 -2.11 -1.09 -14.32
N ALA A 50 -1.19 -0.98 -13.37
CA ALA A 50 -1.46 -1.42 -11.99
C ALA A 50 -2.66 -0.65 -11.44
N SER A 51 -3.52 -1.31 -10.65
CA SER A 51 -4.66 -0.64 -10.03
C SER A 51 -4.22 0.32 -8.93
N ASN A 52 -4.97 1.39 -8.66
CA ASN A 52 -4.74 2.25 -7.49
C ASN A 52 -4.82 1.44 -6.17
N PHE A 53 -5.57 0.34 -6.19
CA PHE A 53 -5.72 -0.59 -5.08
C PHE A 53 -4.74 -1.76 -5.12
N ASP A 54 -3.80 -1.80 -6.08
CA ASP A 54 -2.78 -2.84 -6.08
C ASP A 54 -1.91 -2.70 -4.83
N ARG A 55 -1.88 -3.78 -4.06
CA ARG A 55 -0.98 -3.95 -2.91
C ARG A 55 -0.29 -5.27 -3.16
N ARG A 56 0.84 -5.19 -3.85
CA ARG A 56 1.59 -6.36 -4.33
C ARG A 56 1.96 -7.29 -3.18
N HIS A 57 2.54 -6.73 -2.12
CA HIS A 57 3.01 -7.51 -0.96
C HIS A 57 2.32 -7.06 0.30
N LYS A 58 1.70 -8.00 1.02
CA LYS A 58 1.17 -7.80 2.36
C LYS A 58 1.72 -8.87 3.28
N PHE A 59 2.36 -8.46 4.35
CA PHE A 59 2.86 -9.34 5.40
C PHE A 59 2.25 -8.94 6.74
N VAL A 60 1.72 -9.90 7.49
CA VAL A 60 1.17 -9.69 8.82
C VAL A 60 1.70 -10.78 9.74
N ALA A 61 2.24 -10.40 10.89
CA ALA A 61 2.65 -11.32 11.94
C ALA A 61 2.05 -10.88 13.26
N SER A 62 1.51 -11.83 14.01
CA SER A 62 0.95 -11.61 15.35
C SER A 62 1.52 -12.67 16.27
N VAL A 63 2.01 -12.25 17.43
CA VAL A 63 2.55 -13.14 18.46
C VAL A 63 1.82 -12.85 19.76
N VAL A 64 1.54 -13.88 20.53
CA VAL A 64 1.09 -13.77 21.92
C VAL A 64 2.06 -14.58 22.77
N TYR A 65 2.69 -13.91 23.72
CA TYR A 65 3.69 -14.48 24.61
C TYR A 65 3.29 -14.32 26.07
N ASN A 66 3.23 -15.44 26.77
CA ASN A 66 3.00 -15.59 28.19
C ASN A 66 4.27 -16.14 28.84
N PRO A 67 5.19 -15.28 29.29
CA PRO A 67 6.39 -15.72 29.98
C PRO A 67 6.03 -16.51 31.24
N LYS A 68 6.60 -17.72 31.34
CA LYS A 68 6.65 -18.54 32.56
C LYS A 68 8.11 -18.66 33.01
N LEU A 69 8.76 -17.52 33.24
CA LEU A 69 10.21 -17.43 33.45
C LEU A 69 10.65 -18.01 34.80
N PHE A 70 9.77 -18.00 35.81
CA PHE A 70 10.05 -18.56 37.14
C PHE A 70 9.11 -19.73 37.44
N GLY A 71 9.69 -20.94 37.49
CA GLY A 71 9.03 -22.17 37.93
C GLY A 71 8.79 -22.23 39.44
N GLU A 72 8.32 -23.37 39.94
CA GLU A 72 7.97 -23.56 41.36
C GLU A 72 9.16 -23.41 42.32
N ALA A 73 10.37 -23.67 41.82
CA ALA A 73 11.63 -23.61 42.58
C ALA A 73 12.32 -22.22 42.56
N GLY A 74 11.72 -21.21 41.92
CA GLY A 74 12.29 -19.85 41.81
C GLY A 74 11.94 -18.92 42.98
N SER A 75 12.68 -17.81 43.13
CA SER A 75 12.41 -16.76 44.12
C SER A 75 10.96 -16.26 44.03
N LYS A 76 10.23 -16.28 45.16
CA LYS A 76 8.84 -15.77 45.28
C LYS A 76 8.70 -14.36 44.70
N VAL A 77 9.70 -13.50 44.89
CA VAL A 77 9.71 -12.12 44.40
C VAL A 77 9.83 -12.06 42.87
N GLY A 78 10.72 -12.87 42.30
CA GLY A 78 10.87 -12.98 40.84
C GLY A 78 9.61 -13.52 40.17
N ARG A 79 8.93 -14.47 40.82
CA ARG A 79 7.65 -15.01 40.35
C ARG A 79 6.57 -13.94 40.29
N THR A 80 6.45 -13.10 41.32
CA THR A 80 5.47 -12.01 41.33
C THR A 80 5.77 -10.95 40.29
N ILE A 81 7.03 -10.54 40.13
CA ILE A 81 7.41 -9.42 39.24
C ILE A 81 7.36 -9.82 37.76
N PHE A 82 7.71 -11.05 37.40
CA PHE A 82 7.91 -11.44 36.00
C PHE A 82 6.86 -12.43 35.45
N ASN A 83 6.08 -13.10 36.29
CA ASN A 83 4.96 -13.92 35.81
C ASN A 83 3.65 -13.12 35.74
N GLY A 84 2.69 -13.64 34.98
CA GLY A 84 1.35 -13.06 34.83
C GLY A 84 1.24 -12.05 33.69
N PHE A 85 2.34 -11.71 33.01
CA PHE A 85 2.31 -10.86 31.83
C PHE A 85 1.86 -11.61 30.57
N THR A 86 1.16 -10.90 29.69
CA THR A 86 0.89 -11.27 28.32
C THR A 86 1.41 -10.17 27.42
N ILE A 87 2.29 -10.50 26.50
CA ILE A 87 2.89 -9.58 25.55
C ILE A 87 2.39 -9.99 24.16
N ALA A 88 1.74 -9.08 23.44
CA ALA A 88 1.10 -9.37 22.17
C ALA A 88 1.47 -8.32 21.11
N PRO A 89 2.63 -8.45 20.43
CA PRO A 89 2.95 -7.61 19.29
C PRO A 89 2.22 -8.05 18.03
N ILE A 90 1.87 -7.07 17.21
CA ILE A 90 1.37 -7.25 15.84
C ILE A 90 2.26 -6.42 14.93
N PHE A 91 2.77 -7.05 13.89
CA PHE A 91 3.57 -6.43 12.85
C PHE A 91 2.79 -6.51 11.53
N THR A 92 2.68 -5.39 10.84
CA THR A 92 2.09 -5.34 9.50
C THR A 92 3.01 -4.57 8.57
N ALA A 93 3.23 -5.12 7.38
CA ALA A 93 4.02 -4.49 6.34
C ALA A 93 3.32 -4.60 5.00
N TYR A 94 3.30 -3.49 4.26
CA TYR A 94 2.67 -3.38 2.96
C TYR A 94 3.66 -2.78 1.96
N SER A 95 3.67 -3.31 0.74
CA SER A 95 4.32 -2.63 -0.37
C SER A 95 3.70 -1.25 -0.58
N GLY A 96 4.51 -0.31 -1.08
CA GLY A 96 4.04 1.00 -1.45
C GLY A 96 2.82 0.96 -2.36
N ALA A 97 1.94 1.94 -2.18
CA ALA A 97 0.86 2.15 -3.12
C ALA A 97 1.43 2.58 -4.47
N PRO A 98 0.90 2.07 -5.59
CA PRO A 98 1.34 2.54 -6.87
C PRO A 98 0.75 3.93 -7.14
N VAL A 99 1.51 4.78 -7.83
CA VAL A 99 1.16 6.18 -8.09
C VAL A 99 1.54 6.55 -9.52
N THR A 100 0.73 7.43 -10.10
CA THR A 100 0.98 7.99 -11.41
C THR A 100 1.69 9.33 -11.27
N GLY A 101 2.87 9.46 -11.86
CA GLY A 101 3.57 10.74 -11.94
C GLY A 101 2.86 11.65 -12.94
N THR A 102 2.49 12.85 -12.50
CA THR A 102 1.87 13.87 -13.34
C THR A 102 2.87 14.95 -13.70
N GLN A 103 2.65 15.58 -14.84
CA GLN A 103 3.40 16.73 -15.32
C GLN A 103 2.51 17.95 -15.30
N SER A 104 3.11 19.11 -15.10
CA SER A 104 2.47 20.41 -15.29
C SER A 104 3.04 21.08 -16.53
N GLY A 105 2.18 21.82 -17.24
CA GLY A 105 2.52 22.50 -18.49
C GLY A 105 1.85 21.88 -19.71
N SER A 106 1.82 22.66 -20.79
CA SER A 106 1.27 22.25 -22.08
C SER A 106 2.36 22.38 -23.13
N ALA A 107 2.44 21.42 -24.05
CA ALA A 107 3.28 21.57 -25.23
C ALA A 107 2.60 22.56 -26.18
N SER A 108 2.79 23.86 -25.95
CA SER A 108 2.23 24.90 -26.81
C SER A 108 3.00 24.92 -28.14
N THR A 109 2.39 24.44 -29.21
CA THR A 109 2.87 24.66 -30.59
C THR A 109 2.39 26.00 -31.16
N ALA A 110 1.70 26.82 -30.38
CA ALA A 110 1.17 28.10 -30.83
C ALA A 110 2.24 29.21 -30.79
N ALA A 111 3.11 29.24 -31.81
CA ALA A 111 3.60 30.54 -32.30
C ALA A 111 2.51 31.11 -33.22
N PRO A 112 2.02 32.35 -33.00
CA PRO A 112 1.05 32.96 -33.91
C PRO A 112 1.62 33.09 -35.34
N PRO A 113 0.82 32.82 -36.38
CA PRO A 113 -0.58 32.43 -36.33
C PRO A 113 -0.72 30.93 -36.01
N ALA A 114 -1.56 30.59 -35.03
CA ALA A 114 -1.83 29.21 -34.63
C ALA A 114 -2.61 28.48 -35.75
N GLY A 115 -1.88 27.85 -36.66
CA GLY A 115 -2.45 27.02 -37.73
C GLY A 115 -3.03 25.70 -37.20
N PHE A 116 -3.61 24.92 -38.11
CA PHE A 116 -4.02 23.53 -37.85
C PHE A 116 -2.86 22.76 -37.20
N GLY A 117 -3.07 22.21 -35.99
CA GLY A 117 -2.03 21.54 -35.19
C GLY A 117 -1.59 22.27 -33.92
N ALA A 118 -2.20 23.42 -33.60
CA ALA A 118 -2.06 24.05 -32.30
C ALA A 118 -2.69 23.17 -31.20
N ASN A 119 -1.91 22.85 -30.16
CA ASN A 119 -2.38 22.17 -28.96
C ASN A 119 -3.26 23.14 -28.12
N THR A 120 -4.55 23.22 -28.45
CA THR A 120 -5.51 24.17 -27.84
C THR A 120 -6.22 23.62 -26.61
N ALA A 121 -6.32 22.29 -26.46
CA ALA A 121 -6.98 21.67 -25.30
C ALA A 121 -6.06 21.52 -24.08
N GLY A 122 -4.74 21.75 -24.24
CA GLY A 122 -3.76 21.70 -23.16
C GLY A 122 -3.28 20.30 -22.81
N GLY A 123 -2.27 20.23 -21.93
CA GLY A 123 -1.58 19.00 -21.58
C GLY A 123 -0.49 18.59 -22.59
N VAL A 124 0.27 17.56 -22.27
CA VAL A 124 1.46 17.16 -23.04
C VAL A 124 1.09 16.56 -24.41
N ASN A 125 -0.08 15.95 -24.53
CA ASN A 125 -0.59 15.33 -25.77
C ASN A 125 -1.72 16.11 -26.45
N GLY A 126 -2.10 17.26 -25.90
CA GLY A 126 -3.14 18.13 -26.44
C GLY A 126 -4.55 17.59 -26.46
N SER A 127 -4.86 16.57 -25.64
CA SER A 127 -6.22 16.11 -25.42
C SER A 127 -6.95 16.85 -24.30
N GLY A 128 -6.24 17.68 -23.53
CA GLY A 128 -6.72 18.19 -22.24
C GLY A 128 -6.91 17.09 -21.18
N GLY A 129 -6.54 15.84 -21.52
CA GLY A 129 -6.77 14.60 -20.79
C GLY A 129 -5.85 14.41 -19.58
N ALA A 130 -5.51 13.15 -19.30
CA ALA A 130 -4.55 12.83 -18.23
C ALA A 130 -3.19 13.53 -18.45
N THR A 131 -2.64 14.14 -17.41
CA THR A 131 -1.34 14.85 -17.47
C THR A 131 -0.15 13.95 -17.13
N ARG A 132 -0.31 12.63 -17.22
CA ARG A 132 0.79 11.68 -16.95
C ARG A 132 1.88 11.78 -18.02
N PHE A 133 3.09 11.35 -17.67
CA PHE A 133 4.16 11.23 -18.65
C PHE A 133 3.79 10.21 -19.73
N ALA A 134 3.85 10.59 -21.00
CA ALA A 134 3.39 9.77 -22.13
C ALA A 134 4.09 8.40 -22.23
N LEU A 135 5.36 8.32 -21.83
CA LEU A 135 6.16 7.09 -21.90
C LEU A 135 6.06 6.21 -20.65
N ALA A 136 5.37 6.66 -19.60
CA ALA A 136 5.15 5.87 -18.39
C ALA A 136 3.71 5.35 -18.35
N GLU A 137 3.57 4.08 -18.00
CA GLU A 137 2.27 3.49 -17.70
C GLU A 137 1.59 4.18 -16.51
N ARG A 138 0.26 4.08 -16.44
CA ARG A 138 -0.45 4.49 -15.22
C ARG A 138 0.10 3.66 -14.05
N ASN A 139 0.30 4.31 -12.90
CA ASN A 139 0.68 3.66 -11.66
C ASN A 139 2.05 2.96 -11.71
N ALA A 140 2.96 3.43 -12.58
CA ALA A 140 4.31 2.89 -12.74
C ALA A 140 5.23 3.14 -11.53
N PHE A 141 4.98 4.18 -10.73
CA PHE A 141 5.80 4.53 -9.57
C PHE A 141 5.18 3.99 -8.29
N HIS A 142 5.96 3.88 -7.21
CA HIS A 142 5.48 3.37 -5.93
C HIS A 142 5.84 4.32 -4.79
N MET A 143 4.89 4.53 -3.88
CA MET A 143 5.14 5.19 -2.60
C MET A 143 6.11 4.38 -1.73
N PRO A 144 6.65 4.96 -0.65
CA PRO A 144 7.35 4.20 0.36
C PRO A 144 6.50 3.05 0.92
N ARG A 145 7.16 1.97 1.31
CA ARG A 145 6.51 0.87 2.04
C ARG A 145 5.97 1.38 3.37
N ILE A 146 4.86 0.80 3.82
CA ILE A 146 4.26 1.10 5.11
C ILE A 146 4.56 -0.07 6.05
N ILE A 147 5.13 0.22 7.21
CA ILE A 147 5.41 -0.77 8.26
C ILE A 147 4.85 -0.23 9.57
N ASN A 148 3.98 -1.02 10.20
CA ASN A 148 3.37 -0.68 11.48
C ASN A 148 3.63 -1.82 12.48
N THR A 149 3.99 -1.43 13.69
CA THR A 149 4.17 -2.33 14.82
C THR A 149 3.32 -1.84 15.97
N ASP A 150 2.39 -2.67 16.41
CA ASP A 150 1.52 -2.40 17.54
C ASP A 150 1.85 -3.38 18.66
N LEU A 151 2.02 -2.90 19.89
CA LEU A 151 2.35 -3.74 21.03
C LEU A 151 1.28 -3.61 22.11
N ARG A 152 0.77 -4.75 22.58
CA ARG A 152 -0.09 -4.80 23.77
C ARG A 152 0.60 -5.59 24.87
N VAL A 153 0.54 -5.05 26.09
CA VAL A 153 1.03 -5.72 27.29
C VAL A 153 -0.08 -5.70 28.33
N SER A 154 -0.40 -6.85 28.90
CA SER A 154 -1.35 -6.97 30.00
C SER A 154 -0.76 -7.83 31.12
N ARG A 155 -1.27 -7.65 32.34
CA ARG A 155 -0.88 -8.46 33.50
C ARG A 155 -2.15 -9.00 34.16
N ARG A 156 -2.15 -10.30 34.48
CA ARG A 156 -3.19 -10.95 35.26
C ARG A 156 -2.78 -10.93 36.73
N PHE A 157 -3.66 -10.38 37.57
CA PHE A 157 -3.54 -10.38 39.03
C PHE A 157 -3.98 -11.73 39.61
#